data_AF-A0A7G9YYN7-F1
#
_entry.id   AF-A0A7G9YYN7-F1
#
_cell.length_a   1.000
_cell.length_b   1.000
_cell.length_c   1.000
_cell.angle_alpha   90.00
_cell.angle_beta   90.00
_cell.angle_gamma   90.00
#
_symmetry.space_group_name_H-M   'P 1'
#
loop_
_entity.id
_entity.type
_entity.pdbx_description
1 polymer ?
#
loop_
_entity_poly.entity_id
_entity_poly.type
_entity_poly.pdbx_seq_one_letter_code
_entity_poly.pdbx_strand_id
1 'polypeptide(L)'
;MVEEKLGELKQLFVYEHDASRLELFIRIVYSFVVMLVLAVYGFIAEICMLIQWLVILILGRRSEGLSNFIKGYLEYYVHVVSYIFWMSDDRPGIFPKPVEIYEKK
;
A
#
# COMPACT_ATOMS: atom_id res chain seq x y z
N MET A 1 22.42 9.97 4.04
CA MET A 1 21.49 8.81 3.93
C MET A 1 20.03 9.23 3.96
N VAL A 2 19.51 9.90 5.01
CA VAL A 2 18.10 10.37 5.03
C VAL A 2 17.87 11.55 4.07
N GLU A 3 18.76 12.55 4.06
CA GLU A 3 18.69 13.69 3.12
C GLU A 3 18.84 13.27 1.65
N GLU A 4 19.58 12.19 1.39
CA GLU A 4 19.76 11.63 0.05
C GLU A 4 18.47 10.94 -0.44
N LYS A 5 17.77 10.20 0.44
CA LYS A 5 16.43 9.66 0.15
C LYS A 5 15.35 10.73 -0.01
N LEU A 6 15.47 11.88 0.67
CA LEU A 6 14.56 13.02 0.54
C LEU A 6 14.64 13.68 -0.86
N GLY A 7 15.82 13.66 -1.49
CA GLY A 7 16.02 14.13 -2.86
C GLY A 7 15.34 13.27 -3.93
N GLU A 8 14.94 12.05 -3.59
CA GLU A 8 14.28 11.08 -4.48
C GLU A 8 12.79 10.87 -4.17
N LEU A 9 12.20 11.69 -3.29
CA LEU A 9 10.78 11.56 -2.94
C LEU A 9 9.91 11.96 -4.12
N LYS A 10 9.28 10.97 -4.75
CA LYS A 10 8.22 11.21 -5.73
C LYS A 10 6.89 11.42 -5.03
N GLN A 11 6.19 12.48 -5.42
CA GLN A 11 4.80 12.66 -5.04
C GLN A 11 3.97 11.52 -5.65
N LEU A 12 3.17 10.85 -4.83
CA LEU A 12 2.41 9.67 -5.27
C LEU A 12 1.25 10.03 -6.22
N PHE A 13 0.62 11.18 -5.97
CA PHE A 13 -0.54 11.68 -6.71
C PHE A 13 -0.15 12.93 -7.49
N VAL A 14 0.35 12.75 -8.71
CA VAL A 14 0.73 13.83 -9.62
C VAL A 14 -0.20 13.80 -10.82
N TYR A 15 -0.68 14.97 -11.24
CA TYR A 15 -1.40 15.09 -12.50
C TYR A 15 -0.41 15.02 -13.66
N GLU A 16 -0.52 13.98 -14.48
CA GLU A 16 0.13 13.90 -15.78
C GLU A 16 -0.89 14.19 -16.88
N HIS A 17 -0.51 15.05 -17.82
CA HIS A 17 -1.38 15.43 -18.93
C HIS A 17 -1.54 14.32 -19.96
N ASP A 18 -0.43 13.62 -20.25
CA ASP A 18 -0.36 12.59 -21.27
C ASP A 18 -0.79 11.23 -20.70
N ALA A 19 -1.68 10.53 -21.40
CA ALA A 19 -2.12 9.19 -21.01
C ALA A 19 -2.25 8.28 -22.24
N SER A 20 -1.62 7.11 -22.19
CA SER A 20 -1.68 6.13 -23.27
C SER A 20 -2.93 5.24 -23.17
N ARG A 21 -3.70 5.16 -24.26
CA ARG A 21 -4.88 4.29 -24.36
C ARG A 21 -4.53 2.80 -24.23
N LEU A 22 -3.37 2.40 -24.74
CA LEU A 22 -2.90 1.03 -24.64
C LEU A 22 -2.52 0.69 -23.19
N GLU A 23 -1.83 1.61 -22.49
CA GLU A 23 -1.48 1.39 -21.10
C GLU A 23 -2.74 1.32 -20.23
N LEU A 24 -3.76 2.14 -20.51
CA LEU A 24 -5.06 2.03 -19.82
C LEU A 24 -5.68 0.64 -19.97
N PHE A 25 -5.62 0.04 -21.17
CA PHE A 25 -6.14 -1.32 -21.38
C PHE A 25 -5.35 -2.37 -20.58
N ILE A 26 -4.02 -2.31 -20.61
CA ILE A 26 -3.15 -3.19 -19.81
C ILE A 26 -3.43 -3.01 -18.32
N ARG A 27 -3.62 -1.75 -17.90
CA ARG A 27 -3.94 -1.36 -16.53
C ARG A 27 -5.22 -2.02 -16.04
N ILE A 28 -6.29 -1.99 -16.83
CA ILE A 28 -7.56 -2.66 -16.48
C ILE A 28 -7.35 -4.17 -16.25
N VAL A 29 -6.63 -4.85 -17.14
CA VAL A 29 -6.35 -6.29 -17.00
C VAL A 29 -5.50 -6.56 -15.76
N TYR A 30 -4.44 -5.79 -15.54
CA TYR A 30 -3.56 -5.93 -14.38
C TYR A 30 -4.28 -5.62 -13.07
N SER A 31 -5.22 -4.67 -13.06
CA SER A 31 -6.05 -4.32 -11.90
C SER A 31 -6.79 -5.54 -11.35
N PHE A 32 -7.29 -6.44 -12.19
CA PHE A 32 -7.94 -7.67 -11.71
C PHE A 32 -6.99 -8.55 -10.88
N VAL A 33 -5.72 -8.64 -11.28
CA VAL A 33 -4.70 -9.42 -10.57
C VAL A 33 -4.41 -8.78 -9.22
N VAL A 34 -4.10 -7.48 -9.20
CA VAL A 34 -3.73 -6.80 -7.94
C VAL A 34 -4.91 -6.63 -7.00
N MET A 35 -6.14 -6.49 -7.50
CA MET A 35 -7.36 -6.45 -6.68
C MET A 35 -7.61 -7.79 -5.98
N LEU A 36 -7.37 -8.92 -6.65
CA LEU A 36 -7.50 -10.23 -6.02
C LEU A 36 -6.49 -10.37 -4.86
N VAL A 37 -5.22 -9.99 -5.10
CA VAL A 37 -4.21 -10.01 -4.04
C VAL A 37 -4.58 -9.04 -2.92
N LEU A 38 -5.04 -7.83 -3.26
CA LEU A 38 -5.48 -6.83 -2.28
C LEU A 38 -6.61 -7.37 -1.40
N ALA A 39 -7.59 -8.05 -1.97
CA ALA A 39 -8.70 -8.63 -1.22
C ALA A 39 -8.24 -9.70 -0.23
N VAL A 40 -7.35 -10.60 -0.66
CA VAL A 40 -6.79 -11.66 0.21
C VAL A 40 -6.00 -11.07 1.37
N TYR A 41 -5.06 -10.15 1.08
CA TYR A 41 -4.27 -9.51 2.13
C TYR A 41 -5.11 -8.59 3.01
N GLY A 42 -6.16 -7.96 2.47
CA GLY A 42 -7.09 -7.13 3.20
C GLY A 42 -7.88 -7.92 4.23
N PHE A 43 -8.34 -9.12 3.88
CA PHE A 43 -9.00 -10.02 4.82
C PHE A 43 -8.06 -10.42 5.97
N ILE A 44 -6.80 -10.74 5.67
CA ILE A 44 -5.79 -11.04 6.70
C ILE A 44 -5.52 -9.79 7.56
N ALA A 45 -5.42 -8.61 6.96
CA ALA A 45 -5.16 -7.36 7.67
C ALA A 45 -6.31 -7.01 8.62
N GLU A 46 -7.56 -7.28 8.21
CA GLU A 46 -8.75 -7.11 9.05
C GLU A 46 -8.70 -8.03 10.28
N ILE A 47 -8.36 -9.30 10.09
CA ILE A 47 -8.12 -10.23 11.22
C ILE A 47 -6.99 -9.72 12.12
N CYS A 48 -5.87 -9.28 11.55
CA CYS A 48 -4.77 -8.70 12.32
C CYS A 48 -5.21 -7.47 13.11
N MET A 49 -6.03 -6.58 12.55
CA MET A 49 -6.59 -5.42 13.21
C MET A 49 -7.50 -5.81 14.38
N LEU A 50 -8.39 -6.79 14.18
CA LEU A 50 -9.26 -7.30 15.24
C LEU A 50 -8.46 -7.90 16.40
N ILE A 51 -7.43 -8.70 16.11
CA ILE A 51 -6.54 -9.25 17.14
C ILE A 51 -5.77 -8.11 17.82
N GLN A 52 -5.23 -7.16 17.05
CA GLN A 52 -4.47 -6.03 17.57
C GLN A 52 -5.32 -5.16 18.51
N TRP A 53 -6.60 -4.97 18.20
CA TRP A 53 -7.56 -4.29 19.05
C TRP A 53 -7.73 -5.00 20.40
N LEU A 54 -7.93 -6.32 20.40
CA LEU A 54 -7.99 -7.11 21.65
C LEU A 54 -6.69 -7.03 22.46
N VAL A 55 -5.54 -7.11 21.79
CA VAL A 55 -4.21 -6.98 22.41
C VAL A 55 -4.06 -5.62 23.11
N ILE A 56 -4.54 -4.55 22.49
CA ILE A 56 -4.49 -3.20 23.09
C ILE A 56 -5.43 -3.12 24.30
N LEU A 57 -6.67 -3.60 24.17
CA LEU A 57 -7.65 -3.53 25.26
C LEU A 57 -7.24 -4.33 26.50
N ILE A 58 -6.63 -5.50 26.32
CA ILE A 58 -6.28 -6.39 27.42
C ILE A 58 -4.89 -6.08 27.98
N LEU A 59 -3.90 -5.83 27.12
CA LEU A 59 -2.49 -5.72 27.52
C LEU A 59 -1.97 -4.27 27.55
N GLY A 60 -2.75 -3.30 27.06
CA GLY A 60 -2.35 -1.89 27.00
C GLY A 60 -1.16 -1.60 26.07
N ARG A 61 -0.82 -2.50 25.14
CA ARG A 61 0.32 -2.35 24.21
C ARG A 61 -0.01 -2.84 22.81
N ARG A 62 0.80 -2.45 21.83
CA ARG A 62 0.70 -2.97 20.45
C ARG A 62 1.58 -4.20 20.24
N SER A 63 1.15 -5.10 19.35
CA SER A 63 1.97 -6.22 18.89
C SER A 63 2.74 -5.76 17.65
N GLU A 64 4.06 -5.94 17.66
CA GLU A 64 4.91 -5.52 16.55
C GLU A 64 4.58 -6.28 15.26
N GLY A 65 4.42 -7.61 15.33
CA GLY A 65 4.13 -8.42 14.15
C GLY A 65 2.80 -8.06 13.48
N LEU A 66 1.73 -7.88 14.27
CA LEU A 66 0.43 -7.45 13.74
C LEU A 66 0.52 -6.06 13.14
N SER A 67 1.20 -5.14 13.84
CA SER A 67 1.39 -3.76 13.36
C SER A 67 2.17 -3.74 12.06
N ASN A 68 3.22 -4.54 11.92
CA ASN A 68 4.04 -4.60 10.71
C ASN A 68 3.26 -5.15 9.52
N PHE A 69 2.42 -6.18 9.73
CA PHE A 69 1.53 -6.68 8.68
C PHE A 69 0.52 -5.62 8.23
N ILE A 70 -0.16 -4.97 9.17
CA ILE A 70 -1.17 -3.94 8.89
C ILE A 70 -0.54 -2.76 8.13
N LYS A 71 0.66 -2.32 8.54
CA LYS A 71 1.42 -1.27 7.83
C LYS A 71 1.75 -1.68 6.40
N GLY A 72 2.26 -2.90 6.22
CA GLY A 72 2.58 -3.44 4.90
C GLY A 72 1.37 -3.50 3.97
N TYR A 73 0.24 -3.95 4.50
CA TYR A 73 -1.03 -3.94 3.78
C TYR A 73 -1.48 -2.52 3.43
N LEU A 74 -1.39 -1.57 4.37
CA LEU A 74 -1.86 -0.20 4.13
C LEU A 74 -1.05 0.52 3.04
N GLU A 75 0.28 0.36 3.02
CA GLU A 75 1.12 0.87 1.94
C GLU A 75 0.73 0.26 0.60
N TYR A 76 0.61 -1.07 0.55
CA TYR A 76 0.19 -1.78 -0.65
C TYR A 76 -1.19 -1.30 -1.14
N TYR A 77 -2.13 -1.11 -0.22
CA TYR A 77 -3.47 -0.60 -0.51
C TYR A 77 -3.42 0.77 -1.18
N VAL A 78 -2.63 1.71 -0.66
CA VAL A 78 -2.50 3.05 -1.24
C VAL A 78 -1.93 3.00 -2.67
N HIS A 79 -0.93 2.15 -2.92
CA HIS A 79 -0.37 1.97 -4.26
C HIS A 79 -1.33 1.28 -5.24
N VAL A 80 -2.08 0.27 -4.80
CA VAL A 80 -3.07 -0.40 -5.66
C VAL A 80 -4.25 0.53 -5.95
N VAL A 81 -4.77 1.21 -4.94
CA VAL A 81 -5.91 2.13 -5.09
C VAL A 81 -5.55 3.29 -6.01
N SER A 82 -4.38 3.93 -5.83
CA SER A 82 -3.93 4.98 -6.74
C SER A 82 -3.83 4.51 -8.21
N TYR A 83 -3.33 3.28 -8.42
CA TYR A 83 -3.23 2.66 -9.74
C TYR A 83 -4.60 2.39 -10.40
N ILE A 84 -5.57 1.83 -9.66
CA ILE A 84 -6.90 1.50 -10.20
C ILE A 84 -7.77 2.74 -10.43
N PHE A 85 -7.55 3.81 -9.64
CA PHE A 85 -8.23 5.10 -9.81
C PHE A 85 -7.55 6.01 -10.84
N TRP A 86 -6.49 5.53 -11.51
CA TRP A 86 -5.74 6.29 -12.53
C TRP A 86 -5.11 7.58 -12.00
N MET A 87 -4.76 7.60 -10.71
CA MET A 87 -4.13 8.75 -10.05
C MET A 87 -2.60 8.65 -10.03
N SER A 88 -2.05 7.50 -10.44
CA SER A 88 -0.61 7.26 -10.55
C SER A 88 -0.34 6.33 -11.72
N ASP A 89 0.67 6.65 -12.52
CA ASP A 89 1.11 5.78 -13.61
C ASP A 89 2.03 4.64 -13.17
N ASP A 90 2.57 4.71 -11.95
CA ASP A 90 3.44 3.69 -11.39
C ASP A 90 2.69 2.38 -11.13
N ARG A 91 3.16 1.30 -11.74
CA ARG A 91 2.58 -0.04 -11.55
C ARG A 91 2.98 -0.62 -10.19
N PRO A 92 2.02 -0.95 -9.31
CA PRO A 92 2.34 -1.60 -8.04
C PRO A 92 2.88 -3.01 -8.31
N GLY A 93 3.77 -3.49 -7.43
CA GLY A 93 4.15 -4.91 -7.43
C GLY A 93 2.92 -5.80 -7.19
N ILE A 94 2.98 -7.08 -7.54
CA ILE A 94 1.84 -8.00 -7.36
C ILE A 94 1.59 -8.29 -5.88
N PHE A 95 2.63 -8.26 -5.04
CA PHE A 95 2.54 -8.59 -3.62
C PHE A 95 2.94 -7.39 -2.74
N PRO A 96 2.38 -7.28 -1.53
CA PRO A 96 2.85 -6.32 -0.53
C PRO A 96 4.33 -6.53 -0.24
N LYS A 97 5.08 -5.43 -0.11
CA LYS A 97 6.49 -5.46 0.29
C LYS A 97 6.60 -5.27 1.81
N PRO A 98 7.66 -5.78 2.44
CA PRO A 98 7.98 -5.41 3.82
C PRO A 98 8.23 -3.90 3.89
N VAL A 99 7.54 -3.22 4.82
CA VAL A 99 7.52 -1.76 4.88
C VAL A 99 8.40 -1.21 5.99
N GLU A 100 9.17 -0.17 5.66
CA GLU A 100 9.87 0.71 6.59
C GLU A 100 9.25 2.11 6.51
N ILE A 101 8.35 2.46 7.43
CA ILE A 101 7.74 3.80 7.48
C ILE A 101 8.69 4.76 8.21
N TYR A 102 9.21 5.74 7.48
CA TYR A 102 10.01 6.83 8.03
C TYR A 102 9.11 8.05 8.26
N GLU A 103 9.05 8.55 9.48
CA GLU A 103 8.37 9.80 9.82
C GLU A 103 9.42 10.83 10.27
N LYS A 104 9.36 12.05 9.70
CA LYS A 104 10.19 13.17 10.17
C LYS A 104 9.54 13.71 11.45
N LYS A 105 10.23 13.59 12.58
CA LYS A 105 9.81 14.21 13.85
C LYS A 105 9.96 15.72 13.83
#